data_AF-A0ABD2NVY1-F1
#
_entry.id   AF-A0ABD2NVY1-F1
#
_cell.length_a   1.000
_cell.length_b   1.000
_cell.length_c   1.000
_cell.angle_alpha   90.00
_cell.angle_beta   90.00
_cell.angle_gamma   90.00
#
_symmetry.space_group_name_H-M   'P 1'
#
loop_
_entity.id
_entity.type
_entity.pdbx_description
1 polymer ?
#
loop_
_entity_poly.entity_id
_entity_poly.type
_entity_poly.pdbx_seq_one_letter_code
_entity_poly.pdbx_strand_id
1 'polypeptide(L)'
;MNYSVADYLQERKSVDMISKFTTQILKHFREMHNFTYILFVRDKWYGNDKFGYEDGVAKDIQEETIDFAGAVAVVKYPRLLVYDFINPTYRFSAAFIFRNIQQHDLWENEFLKPFSTGTWLSILFVLTLLSALLKITNWLENTYMRTTNRYSIFTTILIVLSILCQQGKE
;
A
#
# COMPACT_ATOMS: atom_id res chain seq x y z
N MET A 1 -21.13 4.56 -38.73
CA MET A 1 -21.60 3.81 -37.54
C MET A 1 -22.23 4.83 -36.59
N ASN A 2 -23.56 4.88 -36.52
CA ASN A 2 -24.31 5.82 -35.65
C ASN A 2 -24.48 5.19 -34.27
N TYR A 3 -23.46 5.29 -33.42
CA TYR A 3 -23.62 5.00 -32.00
C TYR A 3 -24.06 6.27 -31.29
N SER A 4 -25.05 6.17 -30.41
CA SER A 4 -25.34 7.25 -29.46
C SER A 4 -24.11 7.45 -28.58
N VAL A 5 -23.77 8.70 -28.26
CA VAL A 5 -22.61 9.01 -27.39
C VAL A 5 -22.77 8.31 -26.02
N ALA A 6 -23.99 8.14 -25.54
CA ALA A 6 -24.27 7.40 -24.31
C ALA A 6 -23.85 5.93 -24.39
N ASP A 7 -24.14 5.25 -25.51
CA ASP A 7 -23.76 3.84 -25.72
C ASP A 7 -22.24 3.71 -25.87
N TYR A 8 -21.62 4.66 -26.60
CA TYR A 8 -20.17 4.75 -26.73
C TYR A 8 -19.46 4.85 -25.36
N LEU A 9 -19.99 5.65 -24.45
CA LEU A 9 -19.42 5.82 -23.11
C LEU A 9 -19.52 4.54 -22.26
N GLN A 10 -20.54 3.70 -22.47
CA GLN A 10 -20.74 2.48 -21.68
C GLN A 10 -19.90 1.30 -22.16
N GLU A 11 -19.88 1.05 -23.47
CA GLU A 11 -19.32 -0.18 -24.05
C GLU A 11 -17.79 -0.22 -24.05
N ARG A 12 -17.13 0.93 -24.19
CA ARG A 12 -15.68 0.96 -24.42
C ARG A 12 -14.89 0.80 -23.12
N LYS A 13 -13.94 -0.13 -23.09
CA LYS A 13 -13.05 -0.32 -21.92
C LYS A 13 -12.13 0.86 -21.64
N SER A 14 -11.82 1.68 -22.65
CA SER A 14 -10.92 2.84 -22.52
C SER A 14 -11.58 4.06 -21.89
N VAL A 15 -12.91 4.08 -21.74
CA VAL A 15 -13.63 5.17 -21.09
C VAL A 15 -13.52 4.99 -19.58
N ASP A 16 -13.23 6.07 -18.88
CA ASP A 16 -13.03 6.07 -17.45
C ASP A 16 -14.31 5.66 -16.69
N MET A 17 -14.12 5.13 -15.49
CA MET A 17 -15.23 4.66 -14.64
C MET A 17 -16.20 5.79 -14.25
N ILE A 18 -15.70 7.03 -14.12
CA ILE A 18 -16.50 8.15 -13.64
C ILE A 18 -17.50 8.57 -14.72
N SER A 19 -17.06 8.73 -15.96
CA SER A 19 -17.93 9.04 -17.10
C SER A 19 -19.01 7.98 -17.31
N LYS A 20 -18.67 6.69 -17.09
CA LYS A 20 -19.66 5.59 -17.12
C LYS A 20 -20.70 5.74 -16.01
N PHE A 21 -20.24 6.01 -14.80
CA PHE A 21 -21.11 6.18 -13.64
C PHE A 21 -22.09 7.35 -13.82
N THR A 22 -21.60 8.52 -14.26
CA THR A 22 -22.47 9.68 -14.46
C THR A 22 -23.44 9.50 -15.62
N THR A 23 -23.05 8.80 -16.68
CA THR A 23 -23.95 8.48 -17.80
C THR A 23 -25.11 7.58 -17.34
N GLN A 24 -24.85 6.61 -16.45
CA GLN A 24 -25.91 5.77 -15.87
C GLN A 24 -26.86 6.56 -14.97
N ILE A 25 -26.31 7.46 -14.15
CA ILE A 25 -27.13 8.38 -13.35
C ILE A 25 -28.04 9.20 -14.27
N LEU A 26 -27.49 9.79 -15.34
CA LEU A 26 -28.28 10.60 -16.26
C LEU A 26 -29.38 9.80 -16.96
N LYS A 27 -29.10 8.55 -17.36
CA LYS A 27 -30.11 7.65 -17.91
C LYS A 27 -31.25 7.41 -16.92
N HIS A 28 -30.92 7.21 -15.64
CA HIS A 28 -31.93 7.04 -14.60
C HIS A 28 -32.75 8.31 -14.36
N PHE A 29 -32.11 9.49 -14.33
CA PHE A 29 -32.82 10.78 -14.25
C PHE A 29 -33.79 10.98 -15.42
N ARG A 30 -33.36 10.61 -16.64
CA ARG A 30 -34.21 10.66 -17.82
C ARG A 30 -35.45 9.78 -17.68
N GLU A 31 -35.29 8.57 -17.16
CA GLU A 31 -36.41 7.64 -16.92
C GLU A 31 -37.35 8.16 -15.84
N MET A 32 -36.84 8.78 -14.77
CA MET A 32 -37.66 9.33 -13.68
C MET A 32 -38.44 10.59 -14.09
N HIS A 33 -37.83 11.47 -14.88
CA HIS A 33 -38.40 12.79 -15.21
C HIS A 33 -38.92 12.89 -16.65
N ASN A 34 -38.81 11.82 -17.43
CA ASN A 34 -39.32 11.69 -18.79
C ASN A 34 -38.89 12.83 -19.73
N PHE A 35 -37.60 13.20 -19.72
CA PHE A 35 -37.04 14.20 -20.64
C PHE A 35 -36.23 13.55 -21.77
N THR A 36 -35.87 14.36 -22.76
CA THR A 36 -34.91 14.01 -23.81
C THR A 36 -33.66 14.86 -23.67
N TYR A 37 -32.50 14.31 -23.99
CA TYR A 37 -31.23 15.04 -23.93
C TYR A 37 -30.34 14.69 -25.10
N ILE A 38 -29.45 15.63 -25.46
CA ILE A 38 -28.35 15.42 -26.39
C ILE A 38 -27.07 15.43 -25.57
N LEU A 39 -26.28 14.37 -25.69
CA LEU A 39 -25.04 14.21 -24.94
C LEU A 39 -23.85 14.47 -25.85
N PHE A 40 -22.94 15.33 -25.40
CA PHE A 40 -21.65 15.55 -26.03
C PHE A 40 -20.53 15.48 -24.98
N VAL A 41 -19.31 15.29 -25.44
CA VAL A 41 -18.12 15.13 -24.58
C VAL A 41 -17.26 16.38 -24.68
N ARG A 42 -16.77 16.85 -23.53
CA ARG A 42 -15.77 17.92 -23.43
C ARG A 42 -14.46 17.36 -22.89
N ASP A 43 -13.35 17.84 -23.44
CA ASP A 43 -12.00 17.40 -23.04
C ASP A 43 -11.55 18.03 -21.72
N LYS A 44 -12.14 19.17 -21.35
CA LYS A 44 -11.79 19.93 -20.14
C LYS A 44 -12.98 19.98 -19.18
N TRP A 45 -12.66 19.82 -17.90
CA TRP A 45 -13.63 19.80 -16.80
C TRP A 45 -13.90 21.24 -16.31
N TYR A 46 -13.71 21.48 -15.02
CA TYR A 46 -13.81 22.81 -14.40
C TYR A 46 -12.41 23.35 -14.16
N GLY A 47 -12.12 24.54 -14.66
CA GLY A 47 -10.86 25.22 -14.42
C GLY A 47 -10.64 26.38 -15.37
N ASN A 48 -9.53 27.09 -15.15
CA ASN A 48 -9.19 28.27 -15.93
C ASN A 48 -8.32 27.89 -17.13
N ASP A 49 -8.54 28.55 -18.25
CA ASP A 49 -7.61 28.55 -19.38
C ASP A 49 -6.31 29.30 -19.02
N LYS A 50 -5.33 29.26 -19.93
CA LYS A 50 -4.03 29.93 -19.83
C LYS A 50 -4.13 31.43 -19.53
N PHE A 51 -5.24 32.07 -19.92
CA PHE A 51 -5.49 33.49 -19.70
C PHE A 51 -6.28 33.78 -18.41
N GLY A 52 -6.66 32.75 -17.64
CA GLY A 52 -7.37 32.89 -16.38
C GLY A 52 -8.90 32.90 -16.49
N TYR A 53 -9.46 32.82 -17.70
CA TYR A 53 -10.90 32.69 -17.93
C TYR A 53 -11.38 31.26 -17.67
N GLU A 54 -12.62 31.08 -17.20
CA GLU A 54 -13.25 29.76 -17.06
C GLU A 54 -13.28 29.02 -18.40
N ASP A 55 -13.04 27.71 -18.36
CA ASP A 55 -12.98 26.84 -19.53
C ASP A 55 -13.59 25.46 -19.23
N GLY A 56 -13.82 24.69 -20.28
CA GLY A 56 -14.45 23.38 -20.23
C GLY A 56 -15.92 23.46 -19.84
N VAL A 57 -16.38 22.49 -19.04
CA VAL A 57 -17.78 22.39 -18.62
C VAL A 57 -18.22 23.62 -17.81
N ALA A 58 -17.31 24.24 -17.06
CA ALA A 58 -17.62 25.45 -16.28
C ALA A 58 -18.09 26.60 -17.18
N LYS A 59 -17.33 26.86 -18.23
CA LYS A 59 -17.66 27.87 -19.25
C LYS A 59 -18.98 27.56 -19.93
N ASP A 60 -19.21 26.30 -20.30
CA ASP A 60 -20.43 25.92 -21.00
C ASP A 60 -21.70 26.20 -20.17
N ILE A 61 -21.63 26.00 -18.85
CA ILE A 61 -22.72 26.35 -17.92
C ILE A 61 -22.84 27.87 -17.80
N GLN A 62 -21.71 28.58 -17.64
CA GLN A 62 -21.71 30.03 -17.46
C GLN A 62 -22.26 30.78 -18.68
N GLU A 63 -21.99 30.29 -19.89
CA GLU A 63 -22.47 30.84 -21.16
C GLU A 63 -23.86 30.29 -21.54
N GLU A 64 -24.51 29.50 -20.68
CA GLU A 64 -25.82 28.88 -20.90
C GLU A 64 -25.90 28.05 -22.20
N THR A 65 -24.77 27.47 -22.60
CA THR A 65 -24.70 26.59 -23.79
C THR A 65 -25.14 25.16 -23.49
N ILE A 66 -25.24 24.81 -22.21
CA ILE A 66 -25.79 23.54 -21.71
C ILE A 66 -26.81 23.78 -20.61
N ASP A 67 -27.84 22.93 -20.57
CA ASP A 67 -28.87 22.97 -19.54
C ASP A 67 -28.41 22.36 -18.22
N PHE A 68 -27.60 21.29 -18.28
CA PHE A 68 -27.03 20.62 -17.11
C PHE A 68 -25.74 19.89 -17.47
N ALA A 69 -24.87 19.74 -16.47
CA ALA A 69 -23.63 18.99 -16.61
C ALA A 69 -23.75 17.59 -16.00
N GLY A 70 -23.57 16.55 -16.82
CA GLY A 70 -23.40 15.16 -16.38
C GLY A 70 -21.96 14.82 -15.95
N ALA A 71 -21.15 15.82 -15.58
CA ALA A 71 -19.75 15.64 -15.20
C ALA A 71 -19.60 15.64 -13.68
N VAL A 72 -18.54 14.97 -13.18
CA VAL A 72 -18.24 15.05 -11.74
C VAL A 72 -17.63 16.41 -11.42
N ALA A 73 -18.13 17.02 -10.36
CA ALA A 73 -17.65 18.31 -9.90
C ALA A 73 -17.39 18.25 -8.39
N VAL A 74 -16.22 18.72 -7.99
CA VAL A 74 -15.95 18.95 -6.56
C VAL A 74 -16.65 20.23 -6.15
N VAL A 75 -17.62 20.11 -5.25
CA VAL A 75 -18.31 21.24 -4.63
C VAL A 75 -17.28 22.03 -3.81
N LYS A 76 -17.07 23.29 -4.20
CA LYS A 76 -16.20 24.25 -3.52
C LYS A 76 -16.96 25.55 -3.34
N TYR A 77 -16.68 26.28 -2.26
CA TYR A 77 -17.36 27.54 -1.97
C TYR A 77 -17.39 28.54 -3.15
N PRO A 78 -16.28 28.81 -3.86
CA PRO A 78 -16.31 29.73 -5.00
C PRO A 78 -17.21 29.27 -6.15
N ARG A 79 -17.40 27.95 -6.30
CA ARG A 79 -18.24 27.38 -7.38
C ARG A 79 -19.73 27.46 -7.07
N LEU A 80 -20.10 27.45 -5.78
CA LEU A 80 -21.48 27.65 -5.34
C LEU A 80 -22.00 29.07 -5.64
N LEU A 81 -21.11 30.02 -5.92
CA LEU A 81 -21.49 31.38 -6.31
C LEU A 81 -21.82 31.51 -7.80
N VAL A 82 -21.45 30.51 -8.61
CA VAL A 82 -21.57 30.57 -10.08
C VAL A 82 -22.50 29.48 -10.61
N TYR A 83 -22.52 28.31 -9.97
CA TYR A 83 -23.30 27.15 -10.41
C TYR A 83 -24.03 26.51 -9.24
N ASP A 84 -25.26 26.07 -9.50
CA ASP A 84 -26.03 25.26 -8.57
C ASP A 84 -25.73 23.78 -8.74
N PHE A 85 -25.59 23.07 -7.62
CA PHE A 85 -25.39 21.62 -7.58
C PHE A 85 -26.69 20.95 -7.13
N ILE A 86 -27.16 19.96 -7.90
CA ILE A 86 -28.42 19.26 -7.61
C ILE A 86 -28.32 18.42 -6.33
N ASN A 87 -27.40 17.45 -6.30
CA ASN A 87 -27.20 16.58 -5.15
C ASN A 87 -25.80 15.95 -5.19
N PRO A 88 -25.02 15.94 -4.09
CA PRO A 88 -23.77 15.19 -4.02
C PRO A 88 -24.02 13.69 -4.15
N THR A 89 -23.61 13.10 -5.28
CA THR A 89 -23.79 11.67 -5.57
C THR A 89 -22.69 10.78 -4.99
N TYR A 90 -21.52 11.34 -4.71
CA TYR A 90 -20.37 10.59 -4.20
C TYR A 90 -19.51 11.43 -3.25
N ARG A 91 -19.05 10.82 -2.15
CA ARG A 91 -18.08 11.44 -1.25
C ARG A 91 -16.67 11.00 -1.64
N PHE A 92 -15.93 11.91 -2.27
CA PHE A 92 -14.52 11.68 -2.61
C PHE A 92 -13.61 12.12 -1.47
N SER A 93 -12.57 11.32 -1.21
CA SER A 93 -11.45 11.69 -0.34
C SER A 93 -10.15 11.62 -1.15
N ALA A 94 -9.34 12.67 -1.07
CA ALA A 94 -8.03 12.67 -1.72
C ALA A 94 -7.14 11.62 -1.07
N ALA A 95 -6.54 10.75 -1.89
CA ALA A 95 -5.58 9.76 -1.46
C ALA A 95 -4.33 9.84 -2.35
N PHE A 96 -3.17 9.58 -1.75
CA PHE A 96 -1.93 9.44 -2.50
C PHE A 96 -1.82 8.00 -2.99
N ILE A 97 -1.78 7.82 -4.31
CA ILE A 97 -1.58 6.52 -4.93
C ILE A 97 -0.08 6.37 -5.19
N PHE A 98 0.57 5.49 -4.41
CA PHE A 98 1.96 5.14 -4.62
C PHE A 98 2.07 3.89 -5.50
N ARG A 99 3.11 3.85 -6.33
CA ARG A 99 3.43 2.65 -7.11
C ARG A 99 3.76 1.52 -6.14
N ASN A 100 3.18 0.33 -6.37
CA ASN A 100 3.54 -0.85 -5.61
C ASN A 100 5.04 -1.12 -5.74
N ILE A 101 5.75 -1.10 -4.62
CA ILE A 101 7.15 -1.47 -4.56
C ILE A 101 7.16 -3.00 -4.55
N GLN A 102 7.63 -3.62 -5.63
CA GLN A 102 7.83 -5.06 -5.65
C GLN A 102 8.71 -5.41 -4.45
N GLN A 103 8.16 -6.19 -3.51
CA GLN A 103 8.90 -6.63 -2.34
C GLN A 103 10.04 -7.53 -2.83
N HIS A 104 11.26 -7.02 -2.80
CA HIS A 104 12.45 -7.82 -3.04
C HIS A 104 12.59 -8.84 -1.90
N ASP A 105 12.71 -10.11 -2.29
CA ASP A 105 13.23 -11.28 -1.55
C ASP A 105 13.19 -11.15 -0.02
N LEU A 106 11.98 -11.10 0.52
CA LEU A 106 11.71 -10.98 1.97
C LEU A 106 12.18 -12.21 2.78
N TRP A 107 12.83 -13.21 2.19
CA TRP A 107 13.15 -14.46 2.86
C TRP A 107 14.64 -14.76 3.00
N GLU A 108 15.51 -13.98 2.39
CA GLU A 108 16.95 -14.19 2.57
C GLU A 108 17.41 -13.52 3.88
N ASN A 109 17.77 -14.36 4.87
CA ASN A 109 18.42 -13.98 6.14
C ASN A 109 17.56 -13.28 7.22
N GLU A 110 16.23 -13.35 7.17
CA GLU A 110 15.39 -12.76 8.25
C GLU A 110 15.70 -13.33 9.65
N PHE A 111 16.08 -14.61 9.74
CA PHE A 111 16.44 -15.26 11.00
C PHE A 111 17.72 -14.72 11.64
N LEU A 112 18.67 -14.23 10.83
CA LEU A 112 19.94 -13.67 11.31
C LEU A 112 19.91 -12.14 11.45
N LYS A 113 18.89 -11.49 10.89
CA LYS A 113 18.63 -10.04 10.95
C LYS A 113 18.49 -9.43 12.35
N PRO A 114 17.94 -10.08 13.40
CA PRO A 114 17.76 -9.41 14.68
C PRO A 114 19.09 -9.02 15.36
N PHE A 115 20.20 -9.64 14.95
CA PHE A 115 21.52 -9.39 15.52
C PHE A 115 22.49 -8.92 14.42
N SER A 116 23.32 -7.93 14.75
CA SER A 116 24.41 -7.50 13.88
C SER A 116 25.47 -8.59 13.74
N THR A 117 26.26 -8.54 12.68
CA THR A 117 27.43 -9.43 12.49
C THR A 117 28.37 -9.38 13.70
N GLY A 118 28.56 -8.21 14.30
CA GLY A 118 29.35 -8.05 15.53
C GLY A 118 28.76 -8.82 16.71
N THR A 119 27.45 -8.78 16.91
CA THR A 119 26.80 -9.55 17.99
C THR A 119 26.89 -11.06 17.78
N TRP A 120 26.78 -11.55 16.54
CA TRP A 120 26.99 -12.97 16.22
C TRP A 120 28.43 -13.42 16.52
N LEU A 121 29.42 -12.60 16.17
CA LEU A 121 30.83 -12.87 16.51
C LEU A 121 31.05 -12.88 18.02
N SER A 122 30.41 -11.97 18.76
CA SER A 122 30.47 -11.95 20.23
C SER A 122 29.85 -13.21 20.85
N ILE A 123 28.74 -13.72 20.31
CA ILE A 123 28.12 -14.99 20.76
C ILE A 123 29.10 -16.15 20.54
N LEU A 124 29.72 -16.24 19.36
CA LEU A 124 30.73 -17.27 19.06
C LEU A 124 31.96 -17.14 19.97
N PHE A 125 32.40 -15.93 20.29
CA PHE A 125 33.51 -15.68 21.20
C PHE A 125 33.20 -16.15 22.62
N VAL A 126 32.02 -15.81 23.16
CA VAL A 126 31.60 -16.25 24.49
C VAL A 126 31.44 -17.77 24.54
N LEU A 127 30.91 -18.39 23.49
CA LEU A 127 30.78 -19.85 23.37
C LEU A 127 32.13 -20.58 23.45
N THR A 128 33.12 -20.08 22.72
CA THR A 128 34.47 -20.67 22.71
C THR A 128 35.16 -20.47 24.06
N LEU A 129 35.02 -19.28 24.67
CA LEU A 129 35.55 -18.99 26.00
C LEU A 129 34.96 -19.92 27.08
N LEU A 130 33.63 -20.08 27.11
CA LEU A 130 32.95 -20.97 28.07
C LEU A 130 33.35 -22.43 27.89
N SER A 131 33.45 -22.89 26.64
CA SER A 131 33.90 -24.26 26.34
C SER A 131 35.35 -24.50 26.78
N ALA A 132 36.23 -23.51 26.59
CA ALA A 132 37.61 -23.57 27.03
C ALA A 132 37.72 -23.61 28.56
N LEU A 133 36.99 -22.73 29.26
CA LEU A 133 36.96 -22.71 30.73
C LEU A 133 36.46 -24.04 31.29
N LEU A 134 35.35 -24.57 30.76
CA LEU A 134 34.80 -25.85 31.20
C LEU A 134 35.77 -27.01 30.94
N LYS A 135 36.53 -26.96 29.83
CA LYS A 135 37.57 -27.96 29.55
C LYS A 135 38.74 -27.85 30.52
N ILE A 136 39.17 -26.64 30.86
CA ILE A 136 40.24 -26.39 31.84
C ILE A 136 39.80 -26.91 33.21
N THR A 137 38.57 -26.61 33.65
CA THR A 137 38.03 -27.12 34.91
C THR A 137 38.02 -28.64 34.95
N ASN A 138 37.53 -29.31 33.91
CA ASN A 138 37.55 -30.77 33.81
C ASN A 138 38.98 -31.34 33.81
N TRP A 139 39.93 -30.66 33.16
CA TRP A 139 41.33 -31.07 33.18
C TRP A 139 41.97 -30.94 34.57
N LEU A 140 41.69 -29.83 35.28
CA LEU A 140 42.14 -29.61 36.65
C LEU A 140 41.53 -30.66 37.60
N GLU A 141 40.23 -30.92 37.47
CA GLU A 141 39.52 -31.90 38.28
C GLU A 141 40.11 -33.31 38.12
N ASN A 142 40.32 -33.75 36.88
CA ASN A 142 40.94 -35.05 36.60
C ASN A 142 42.40 -35.12 37.08
N THR A 143 43.13 -34.01 37.13
CA THR A 143 44.54 -33.97 37.56
C THR A 143 44.69 -33.94 39.10
N TYR A 144 43.88 -33.14 39.78
CA TYR A 144 44.00 -32.90 41.23
C TYR A 144 43.05 -33.74 42.08
N MET A 145 41.82 -34.00 41.61
CA MET A 145 40.77 -34.71 42.36
C MET A 145 40.63 -36.19 41.97
N ARG A 146 41.39 -36.66 40.96
CA ARG A 146 41.39 -38.05 40.46
C ARG A 146 39.98 -38.59 40.14
N THR A 147 39.10 -37.74 39.62
CA THR A 147 37.76 -38.18 39.17
C THR A 147 37.84 -38.96 37.86
N THR A 148 36.98 -39.97 37.70
CA THR A 148 36.95 -40.86 36.52
C THR A 148 36.24 -40.26 35.31
N ASN A 149 35.66 -39.07 35.45
CA ASN A 149 34.75 -38.50 34.47
C ASN A 149 35.51 -37.67 33.43
N ARG A 150 35.88 -38.30 32.31
CA ARG A 150 36.64 -37.63 31.24
C ARG A 150 35.70 -37.11 30.15
N TYR A 151 35.30 -35.85 30.23
CA TYR A 151 34.59 -35.23 29.11
C TYR A 151 35.51 -34.98 27.90
N SER A 152 35.09 -35.49 26.74
CA SER A 152 35.69 -35.14 25.45
C SER A 152 35.42 -33.67 25.12
N ILE A 153 36.27 -33.06 24.28
CA ILE A 153 36.13 -31.65 23.87
C ILE A 153 34.77 -31.41 23.19
N PHE A 154 34.33 -32.34 22.34
CA PHE A 154 33.02 -32.26 21.69
C PHE A 154 31.87 -32.32 22.69
N THR A 155 31.99 -33.14 23.74
CA THR A 155 30.98 -33.23 24.82
C THR A 155 30.89 -31.91 25.58
N THR A 156 32.03 -31.27 25.88
CA THR A 156 32.08 -29.95 26.52
C THR A 156 31.39 -28.87 25.67
N ILE A 157 31.65 -28.84 24.36
CA ILE A 157 31.02 -27.89 23.43
C ILE A 157 29.51 -28.12 23.36
N LEU A 158 29.08 -29.37 23.25
CA LEU A 158 27.65 -29.72 23.21
C LEU A 158 26.95 -29.35 24.52
N ILE A 159 27.57 -29.54 25.68
CA ILE A 159 27.00 -29.12 26.97
C ILE A 159 26.77 -27.60 26.98
N VAL A 160 27.76 -26.81 26.56
CA VAL A 160 27.64 -25.35 26.51
C VAL A 160 26.56 -24.91 25.51
N LEU A 161 26.47 -25.57 24.35
CA LEU A 161 25.42 -25.31 23.36
C LEU A 161 24.02 -25.65 23.89
N SER A 162 23.87 -26.78 24.58
CA SER A 162 22.61 -27.19 25.22
C SER A 162 22.17 -26.20 26.29
N ILE A 163 23.11 -25.65 27.06
CA ILE A 163 22.82 -24.60 28.05
C ILE A 163 22.33 -23.32 27.35
N LEU A 164 22.98 -22.90 26.25
CA LEU A 164 22.53 -21.72 25.49
C LEU A 164 21.16 -21.90 24.84
N CYS A 165 20.91 -23.08 24.28
CA CYS A 165 19.62 -23.42 23.70
C CYS A 165 18.56 -23.77 24.76
N GLN A 166 18.90 -23.65 26.06
CA GLN A 166 18.03 -23.97 27.19
C GLN A 166 17.42 -25.38 27.11
N GLN A 167 18.16 -26.34 26.56
CA GLN A 167 17.70 -27.73 26.36
C GLN A 167 17.89 -28.60 27.61
N GLY A 168 18.16 -27.99 28.78
CA GLY A 168 18.20 -28.69 30.05
C GLY A 168 16.79 -29.06 30.50
N LYS A 169 16.60 -30.32 30.90
CA LYS A 169 15.34 -30.77 31.53
C LYS A 169 15.30 -30.25 32.97
N GLU A 170 14.14 -29.74 33.40
CA GLU A 170 13.77 -29.68 34.83
C GLU A 170 13.82 -31.07 35.46
#